data_AF-A0A024JXQ1-F1
#
_entry.id   AF-A0A024JXQ1-F1
#
_cell.length_a   1.000
_cell.length_b   1.000
_cell.length_c   1.000
_cell.angle_alpha   90.00
_cell.angle_beta   90.00
_cell.angle_gamma   90.00
#
_symmetry.space_group_name_H-M   'P 1'
#
loop_
_entity.id
_entity.type
_entity.pdbx_description
1 polymer ?
#
loop_
_entity_poly.entity_id
_entity_poly.type
_entity_poly.pdbx_seq_one_letter_code
_entity_poly.pdbx_strand_id
1 'polypeptide(L)'
;MRTHLTGLAGALVGASALLATAVMCAGAARADAQEDQFVALLAQLQIPVIDNVPGLVYRAHEICGELDRGASFQSVVDEETNTTYSGSPQLRLVPDRVTRTAVKFITASVTVYCPSHQGLIP
;
A
#
# COMPACT_ATOMS: atom_id res chain seq x y z
N MET A 1 -19.60 -33.08 51.19
CA MET A 1 -18.60 -32.35 50.38
C MET A 1 -18.21 -33.20 49.19
N ARG A 2 -18.84 -32.98 48.02
CA ARG A 2 -18.45 -33.52 46.72
C ARG A 2 -19.05 -32.64 45.60
N THR A 3 -18.19 -31.97 44.84
CA THR A 3 -18.43 -31.49 43.46
C THR A 3 -17.03 -31.30 42.86
N HIS A 4 -16.39 -32.38 42.40
CA HIS A 4 -16.30 -32.82 40.99
C HIS A 4 -15.67 -31.78 40.05
N LEU A 5 -14.50 -32.17 39.54
CA LEU A 5 -13.71 -31.52 38.49
C LEU A 5 -14.55 -31.23 37.24
N THR A 6 -14.59 -29.96 36.82
CA THR A 6 -14.72 -29.55 35.42
C THR A 6 -13.30 -29.51 34.85
N GLY A 7 -12.91 -30.29 33.84
CA GLY A 7 -13.65 -30.60 32.63
C GLY A 7 -13.00 -29.79 31.49
N LEU A 8 -12.11 -30.46 30.78
CA LEU A 8 -11.28 -30.03 29.65
C LEU A 8 -11.98 -29.22 28.54
N ALA A 9 -11.12 -28.52 27.78
CA ALA A 9 -11.16 -28.29 26.34
C ALA A 9 -11.87 -27.02 25.83
N GLY A 10 -11.07 -26.22 25.12
CA GLY A 10 -11.51 -25.08 24.32
C GLY A 10 -10.38 -24.52 23.48
N ALA A 11 -9.68 -25.37 22.72
CA ALA A 11 -8.78 -24.92 21.66
C ALA A 11 -9.62 -24.49 20.46
N LEU A 12 -9.49 -23.24 20.03
CA LEU A 12 -9.94 -22.80 18.71
C LEU A 12 -8.78 -22.10 18.01
N VAL A 13 -8.09 -22.91 17.20
CA VAL A 13 -7.11 -22.51 16.19
C VAL A 13 -7.83 -21.65 15.15
N GLY A 14 -7.53 -20.36 15.12
CA GLY A 14 -7.91 -19.46 14.03
C GLY A 14 -6.85 -19.49 12.93
N ALA A 15 -6.82 -20.55 12.12
CA ALA A 15 -6.01 -20.59 10.91
C ALA A 15 -6.69 -19.76 9.81
N SER A 16 -6.25 -18.52 9.63
CA SER A 16 -6.71 -17.68 8.51
C SER A 16 -5.73 -17.82 7.35
N ALA A 17 -5.83 -18.93 6.62
CA ALA A 17 -5.14 -19.09 5.34
C ALA A 17 -5.98 -18.42 4.25
N LEU A 18 -5.67 -17.16 3.93
CA LEU A 18 -6.20 -16.51 2.73
C LEU A 18 -5.28 -16.83 1.55
N LEU A 19 -5.52 -17.95 0.89
CA LEU A 19 -5.00 -18.23 -0.45
C LEU A 19 -6.16 -18.08 -1.44
N ALA A 20 -6.21 -16.95 -2.12
CA ALA A 20 -7.08 -16.76 -3.28
C ALA A 20 -6.22 -16.62 -4.53
N THR A 21 -5.94 -17.74 -5.19
CA THR A 21 -5.39 -17.76 -6.56
C THR A 21 -6.53 -17.87 -7.57
N ALA A 22 -6.88 -16.73 -8.17
CA ALA A 22 -7.76 -16.71 -9.35
C ALA A 22 -6.93 -16.35 -10.60
N VAL A 23 -6.61 -17.37 -11.40
CA VAL A 23 -5.93 -17.26 -12.71
C VAL A 23 -6.96 -16.83 -13.76
N MET A 24 -6.84 -15.58 -14.24
CA MET A 24 -6.59 -15.18 -15.64
C MET A 24 -7.74 -15.41 -16.64
N CYS A 25 -8.55 -14.36 -16.84
CA CYS A 25 -9.21 -14.02 -18.11
C CYS A 25 -9.69 -12.54 -18.12
N ALA A 26 -8.95 -11.63 -17.47
CA ALA A 26 -9.48 -10.32 -17.06
C ALA A 26 -8.40 -9.23 -17.07
N GLY A 27 -7.69 -9.02 -18.19
CA GLY A 27 -6.63 -7.99 -18.26
C GLY A 27 -7.14 -6.58 -18.00
N ALA A 28 -8.18 -6.16 -18.74
CA ALA A 28 -8.82 -4.85 -18.56
C ALA A 28 -9.57 -4.77 -17.21
N ALA A 29 -10.47 -5.72 -16.96
CA ALA A 29 -11.28 -5.72 -15.73
C ALA A 29 -10.45 -5.83 -14.43
N ARG A 30 -9.22 -6.36 -14.48
CA ARG A 30 -8.29 -6.32 -13.33
C ARG A 30 -7.55 -4.99 -13.21
N ALA A 31 -7.21 -4.34 -14.31
CA ALA A 31 -6.60 -3.01 -14.27
C ALA A 31 -7.59 -2.00 -13.68
N ASP A 32 -8.85 -2.02 -14.15
CA ASP A 32 -9.93 -1.19 -13.61
C ASP A 32 -10.15 -1.48 -12.11
N ALA A 33 -10.21 -2.76 -11.72
CA ALA A 33 -10.38 -3.13 -10.31
C ALA A 33 -9.19 -2.75 -9.40
N GLN A 34 -7.96 -2.81 -9.90
CA GLN A 34 -6.77 -2.38 -9.15
C GLN A 34 -6.74 -0.85 -9.02
N GLU A 35 -7.10 -0.11 -10.07
CA GLU A 35 -7.23 1.34 -10.00
C GLU A 35 -8.28 1.77 -8.95
N ASP A 36 -9.47 1.17 -8.98
CA ASP A 36 -10.52 1.43 -7.99
C ASP A 36 -10.04 1.12 -6.56
N GLN A 37 -9.34 0.00 -6.38
CA GLN A 37 -8.75 -0.38 -5.10
C GLN A 37 -7.70 0.63 -4.64
N PHE A 38 -6.85 1.11 -5.55
CA PHE A 38 -5.83 2.11 -5.27
C PHE A 38 -6.45 3.43 -4.83
N VAL A 39 -7.43 3.94 -5.57
CA VAL A 39 -8.16 5.17 -5.24
C VAL A 39 -8.85 5.06 -3.87
N ALA A 40 -9.50 3.92 -3.60
CA ALA A 40 -10.11 3.66 -2.31
C ALA A 40 -9.07 3.66 -1.16
N LEU A 41 -7.90 3.07 -1.39
CA LEU A 41 -6.83 3.03 -0.40
C LEU A 41 -6.19 4.41 -0.16
N LEU A 42 -6.01 5.22 -1.20
CA LEU A 42 -5.56 6.62 -1.06
C LEU A 42 -6.52 7.43 -0.18
N ALA A 43 -7.84 7.26 -0.38
CA ALA A 43 -8.85 7.90 0.45
C ALA A 43 -8.77 7.44 1.91
N GLN A 44 -8.60 6.13 2.16
CA GLN A 44 -8.42 5.58 3.51
C GLN A 44 -7.17 6.14 4.20
N LEU A 45 -6.09 6.34 3.44
CA LEU A 45 -4.84 6.93 3.92
C LEU A 45 -4.90 8.47 4.02
N GLN A 46 -6.05 9.09 3.73
CA GLN A 46 -6.26 10.53 3.76
C GLN A 46 -5.35 11.29 2.79
N ILE A 47 -5.02 10.66 1.65
CA ILE A 47 -4.34 11.32 0.54
C ILE A 47 -5.44 11.87 -0.38
N PRO A 48 -5.50 13.19 -0.60
CA PRO A 48 -6.47 13.77 -1.50
C PRO A 48 -6.20 13.27 -2.93
N VAL A 49 -7.19 12.57 -3.49
CA VAL A 49 -7.19 12.21 -4.91
C VAL A 49 -7.62 13.46 -5.67
N ILE A 50 -6.63 14.16 -6.20
CA ILE A 50 -6.84 15.33 -7.08
C ILE A 50 -7.14 14.79 -8.49
N ASP A 51 -7.81 15.57 -9.34
CA ASP A 51 -8.38 15.22 -10.67
C ASP A 51 -7.36 14.71 -11.74
N ASN A 52 -6.47 13.78 -11.39
CA ASN A 52 -5.48 13.13 -12.23
C ASN A 52 -5.18 11.72 -11.73
N VAL A 53 -6.23 10.90 -11.53
CA VAL A 53 -6.09 9.48 -11.17
C VAL A 53 -5.14 8.74 -12.11
N PRO A 54 -5.20 8.90 -13.45
CA PRO A 54 -4.26 8.21 -14.35
C PRO A 54 -2.79 8.53 -14.06
N GLY A 55 -2.47 9.77 -13.69
CA GLY A 55 -1.12 10.15 -13.30
C GLY A 55 -0.67 9.52 -11.99
N LEU A 56 -1.58 9.38 -11.01
CA LEU A 56 -1.30 8.70 -9.74
C LEU A 56 -1.04 7.20 -9.95
N VAL A 57 -1.84 6.55 -10.79
CA VAL A 57 -1.65 5.14 -11.17
C VAL A 57 -0.32 4.94 -11.89
N TYR A 58 0.00 5.80 -12.86
CA TYR A 58 1.28 5.76 -13.56
C TYR A 58 2.46 5.86 -12.57
N ARG A 59 2.42 6.83 -11.65
CA ARG A 59 3.47 6.98 -10.64
C ARG A 59 3.57 5.79 -9.70
N ALA A 60 2.43 5.18 -9.32
CA ALA A 60 2.41 3.98 -8.48
C ALA A 60 3.12 2.79 -9.16
N HIS A 61 2.96 2.62 -10.47
CA HIS A 61 3.70 1.63 -11.25
C HIS A 61 5.20 1.95 -11.37
N GLU A 62 5.58 3.22 -11.53
CA GLU A 62 7.00 3.62 -11.53
C GLU A 62 7.69 3.27 -10.21
N ILE A 63 7.05 3.55 -9.08
CA ILE A 63 7.53 3.16 -7.75
C ILE A 63 7.80 1.65 -7.67
N CYS A 64 6.87 0.83 -8.16
CA CYS A 64 7.08 -0.62 -8.21
C CYS A 64 8.28 -1.00 -9.09
N GLY A 65 8.44 -0.34 -10.25
CA GLY A 65 9.61 -0.54 -11.12
C GLY A 65 10.93 -0.06 -10.51
N GLU A 66 10.93 0.93 -9.61
CA GLU A 66 12.10 1.32 -8.83
C GLU A 66 12.48 0.24 -7.81
N LEU A 67 11.50 -0.30 -7.09
CA LEU A 67 11.70 -1.38 -6.12
C LEU A 67 12.16 -2.68 -6.79
N ASP A 68 11.61 -3.03 -7.94
CA ASP A 68 12.02 -4.18 -8.75
C ASP A 68 13.49 -4.08 -9.19
N ARG A 69 14.00 -2.85 -9.38
CA ARG A 69 15.41 -2.58 -9.69
C ARG A 69 16.32 -2.54 -8.46
N GLY A 70 15.79 -2.82 -7.27
CA GLY A 70 16.55 -2.89 -6.03
C GLY A 70 16.65 -1.58 -5.25
N ALA A 71 15.83 -0.57 -5.57
CA ALA A 71 15.73 0.62 -4.73
C ALA A 71 15.20 0.25 -3.33
N SER A 72 15.71 0.90 -2.30
CA SER A 72 15.15 0.77 -0.95
C SER A 72 13.85 1.55 -0.83
N PHE A 73 12.95 1.15 0.07
CA PHE A 73 11.73 1.91 0.37
C PHE A 73 12.07 3.38 0.71
N GLN A 74 13.09 3.60 1.54
CA GLN A 74 13.48 4.95 1.94
C GLN A 74 14.00 5.78 0.76
N SER A 75 14.78 5.20 -0.15
CA SER A 75 15.23 5.94 -1.34
C SER A 75 14.08 6.35 -2.26
N VAL A 76 13.02 5.53 -2.37
CA VAL A 76 11.81 5.89 -3.12
C VAL A 76 11.05 7.03 -2.42
N VAL A 77 10.95 6.98 -1.08
CA VAL A 77 10.39 8.10 -0.28
C VAL A 77 11.18 9.38 -0.52
N ASP A 78 12.51 9.31 -0.47
CA ASP A 78 13.38 10.48 -0.66
C ASP A 78 13.21 11.07 -2.06
N GLU A 79 13.16 10.23 -3.11
CA GLU A 79 12.89 10.67 -4.47
C GLU A 79 11.52 11.35 -4.59
N GLU A 80 10.45 10.71 -4.10
CA GLU A 80 9.08 11.24 -4.15
C GLU A 80 8.97 12.61 -3.46
N THR A 81 9.61 12.75 -2.29
CA THR A 81 9.63 14.03 -1.56
C THR A 81 10.44 15.09 -2.31
N ASN A 82 11.57 14.73 -2.92
CA ASN A 82 12.38 15.64 -3.72
C ASN A 82 11.66 16.10 -5.00
N THR A 83 10.96 15.21 -5.69
CA THR A 83 10.09 15.56 -6.82
C THR A 83 9.00 16.54 -6.37
N THR A 84 8.35 16.26 -5.23
CA THR A 84 7.33 17.15 -4.65
C THR A 84 7.89 18.54 -4.35
N TYR A 85 9.08 18.64 -3.75
CA TYR A 85 9.73 19.93 -3.49
C TYR A 85 10.16 20.65 -4.77
N SER A 86 10.50 19.92 -5.83
CA SER A 86 10.87 20.52 -7.11
C SER A 86 9.66 21.17 -7.78
N GLY A 87 8.47 20.56 -7.68
CA GLY A 87 7.22 21.13 -8.16
C GLY A 87 6.62 22.22 -7.24
N SER A 88 6.94 22.18 -5.95
CA SER A 88 6.42 23.15 -4.96
C SER A 88 7.42 23.40 -3.82
N PRO A 89 8.41 24.30 -4.03
CA PRO A 89 9.50 24.53 -3.07
C PRO A 89 9.03 24.96 -1.68
N GLN A 90 7.90 25.67 -1.59
CA GLN A 90 7.30 26.11 -0.32
C GLN A 90 6.90 24.94 0.60
N LEU A 91 6.71 23.73 0.05
CA LEU A 91 6.40 22.55 0.86
C LEU A 91 7.55 22.13 1.77
N ARG A 92 8.77 22.64 1.55
CA ARG A 92 9.90 22.50 2.48
C ARG A 92 9.64 23.09 3.87
N LEU A 93 8.62 23.94 4.02
CA LEU A 93 8.17 24.48 5.30
C LEU A 93 7.37 23.47 6.14
N VAL A 94 6.90 22.37 5.53
CA VAL A 94 6.11 21.31 6.19
C VAL A 94 6.64 19.91 5.86
N PRO A 95 7.95 19.65 6.07
CA PRO A 95 8.62 18.47 5.54
C PRO A 95 8.03 17.16 6.08
N ASP A 96 7.71 17.10 7.37
CA ASP A 96 7.13 15.90 8.01
C ASP A 96 5.77 15.52 7.40
N ARG A 97 4.99 16.51 6.96
CA ARG A 97 3.71 16.26 6.28
C ARG A 97 3.96 15.66 4.91
N VAL A 98 4.93 16.20 4.16
CA VAL A 98 5.27 15.72 2.81
C VAL A 98 5.79 14.29 2.88
N THR A 99 6.76 14.01 3.75
CA THR A 99 7.30 12.66 3.94
C THR A 99 6.22 11.67 4.35
N ARG A 100 5.34 12.04 5.28
CA ARG A 100 4.23 11.16 5.70
C ARG A 100 3.27 10.85 4.55
N THR A 101 2.96 11.85 3.72
CA THR A 101 2.12 11.64 2.53
C THR A 101 2.82 10.74 1.50
N ALA A 102 4.11 10.95 1.24
CA ALA A 102 4.90 10.12 0.34
C ALA A 102 4.95 8.65 0.82
N VAL A 103 5.23 8.43 2.10
CA VAL A 103 5.22 7.07 2.70
C VAL A 103 3.86 6.40 2.52
N LYS A 104 2.76 7.10 2.80
CA LYS A 104 1.40 6.58 2.60
C LYS A 104 1.13 6.27 1.13
N PHE A 105 1.54 7.14 0.22
CA PHE A 105 1.35 6.93 -1.21
C PHE A 105 2.09 5.69 -1.71
N ILE A 106 3.38 5.56 -1.36
CA ILE A 106 4.22 4.40 -1.70
C ILE A 106 3.65 3.12 -1.07
N THR A 107 3.15 3.19 0.17
CA THR A 107 2.46 2.09 0.85
C THR A 107 1.26 1.60 0.04
N ALA A 108 0.44 2.52 -0.47
CA ALA A 108 -0.71 2.16 -1.31
C ALA A 108 -0.27 1.53 -2.63
N SER A 109 0.77 2.09 -3.28
CA SER A 109 1.35 1.57 -4.52
C SER A 109 1.84 0.13 -4.36
N VAL A 110 2.64 -0.13 -3.31
CA VAL A 110 3.13 -1.49 -3.00
C VAL A 110 1.99 -2.44 -2.68
N THR A 111 0.98 -1.96 -1.95
CA THR A 111 -0.15 -2.80 -1.55
C THR A 111 -0.98 -3.29 -2.73
N VAL A 112 -1.18 -2.43 -3.74
CA VAL A 112 -2.06 -2.74 -4.87
C VAL A 112 -1.30 -3.30 -6.06
N TYR A 113 -0.15 -2.73 -6.42
CA TYR A 113 0.51 -2.98 -7.70
C TYR A 113 1.75 -3.87 -7.61
N CYS A 114 2.44 -3.93 -6.48
CA CYS A 114 3.62 -4.79 -6.31
C CYS A 114 3.69 -5.48 -4.93
N PRO A 115 2.73 -6.38 -4.64
CA PRO A 115 2.60 -7.00 -3.32
C PRO A 115 3.79 -7.89 -2.92
N SER A 116 4.68 -8.26 -3.85
CA SER A 116 5.96 -8.92 -3.53
C SER A 116 6.87 -8.06 -2.63
N HIS A 117 6.69 -6.74 -2.64
CA HIS A 117 7.48 -5.79 -1.83
C HIS A 117 6.80 -5.40 -0.51
N GLN A 118 5.72 -6.07 -0.11
CA GLN A 118 4.99 -5.80 1.15
C GLN A 118 5.91 -5.80 2.38
N GLY A 119 6.95 -6.64 2.39
CA GLY A 119 7.92 -6.71 3.50
C GLY A 119 8.82 -5.48 3.64
N LEU A 120 8.75 -4.51 2.72
CA LEU A 120 9.52 -3.26 2.76
C LEU A 120 8.73 -2.08 3.39
N ILE A 121 7.42 -2.23 3.55
CA ILE A 121 6.54 -1.17 4.08
C ILE A 121 6.72 -1.07 5.61
N PRO A 122 6.74 0.15 6.19
CA PRO A 122 6.82 0.37 7.63
C PRO A 122 5.52 0.12 8.42
#